data_AF-A0A951JSJ3-F1
#
_entry.id   AF-A0A951JSJ3-F1
#
_cell.length_a   1.000
_cell.length_b   1.000
_cell.length_c   1.000
_cell.angle_alpha   90.00
_cell.angle_beta   90.00
_cell.angle_gamma   90.00
#
_symmetry.space_group_name_H-M   'P 1'
#
loop_
_entity.id
_entity.type
_entity.pdbx_description
1 polymer ?
#
loop_
_entity_poly.entity_id
_entity_poly.type
_entity_poly.pdbx_seq_one_letter_code
_entity_poly.pdbx_strand_id
1 'polypeptide(L)'
;MNLTAPAPPDGLSAPAWPPGRLLPAFAAAPVLLLTAALIVVALLEGRAGFQGFVAQFDLFAVIAAVSFSAVAVVVARHQPGNAVARVAAGIAWGFTLSYALEAYGNLGLPRGWPLPEWAIWISTWVWVPALWAIPTWLVLRFPNGRLHGPRWRIVELWTGLALVVLVVGWALTPYGQINVEPSADVTNPLAVVGGRRVYDVGFALALAALVASLSSFAWRFARSNGVERAQLKWALLGTCAMVLVIGSSVALGPESALPASLGVGLLPASVGVAIVRHRLWDVDLVIRRSLVYSLTTVMILVVYVGTVAALGGVLGGTAGAPLIAAGLVALAVQPLRERAQRLTNRLLYGEREDPYTTLSRLGEHLAAAGERDRLLEGVTEAVVQALRLAGASIRVDGRDLVGVGELTGPGRDIPLAFRGEPVGSLRVALREGDHLHPSEERLLEDLARHVAVALHADRLHDELLASRARLLTAREEERRRIRRDLHDELGPTLAAIALRVEQASLEADDAEVLRARLDEVTRRVRDTVRVIRTLVEGLRPAALDELGLLRAVEELARQLTTPELRVRVEPEGNLDHLPAAVEVAAYRIVAEALTKGPSRTRLLLPRPAGGP
;
A
#
# COMPACT_ATOMS: atom_id res chain seq x y z
N MET A 1 -9.07 10.38 71.79
CA MET A 1 -8.40 11.69 71.71
C MET A 1 -7.80 11.80 70.31
N ASN A 2 -8.64 12.18 69.33
CA ASN A 2 -8.28 12.25 67.91
C ASN A 2 -7.82 13.67 67.59
N LEU A 3 -6.56 13.83 67.18
CA LEU A 3 -6.02 15.08 66.66
C LEU A 3 -6.19 15.10 65.14
N THR A 4 -7.22 15.80 64.67
CA THR A 4 -7.38 16.19 63.26
C THR A 4 -6.51 17.41 62.97
N ALA A 5 -5.58 17.27 62.03
CA ALA A 5 -4.82 18.39 61.48
C ALA A 5 -5.74 19.35 60.70
N PRO A 6 -5.50 20.68 60.74
CA PRO A 6 -6.32 21.65 60.01
C PRO A 6 -6.00 21.62 58.51
N ALA A 7 -7.05 21.77 57.70
CA ALA A 7 -6.96 21.90 56.24
C ALA A 7 -6.19 23.19 55.85
N PRO A 8 -5.44 23.18 54.73
CA PRO A 8 -4.73 24.37 54.28
C PRO A 8 -5.72 25.43 53.76
N PRO A 9 -5.41 26.74 53.90
CA PRO A 9 -6.30 27.82 53.50
C PRO A 9 -6.46 27.85 51.97
N ASP A 10 -7.71 28.01 51.53
CA ASP A 10 -8.12 28.16 50.14
C ASP A 10 -7.32 29.26 49.45
N GLY A 11 -6.40 28.85 48.58
CA GLY A 11 -5.63 29.75 47.74
C GLY A 11 -6.54 30.47 46.75
N LEU A 12 -6.49 31.81 46.79
CA LEU A 12 -6.77 32.74 45.68
C LEU A 12 -7.67 32.16 44.58
N SER A 13 -8.98 32.33 44.76
CA SER A 13 -10.00 32.05 43.74
C SER A 13 -9.60 32.74 42.42
N ALA A 14 -9.23 31.94 41.42
CA ALA A 14 -9.03 32.39 40.06
C ALA A 14 -10.27 33.16 39.55
N PRO A 15 -10.12 34.12 38.61
CA PRO A 15 -11.22 34.96 38.16
C PRO A 15 -12.44 34.13 37.75
N ALA A 16 -13.62 34.56 38.22
CA ALA A 16 -14.88 33.86 38.07
C ALA A 16 -15.33 33.85 36.61
N TRP A 17 -14.95 32.80 35.89
CA TRP A 17 -15.52 32.46 34.59
C TRP A 17 -17.02 32.12 34.75
N PRO A 18 -17.86 32.33 33.72
CA PRO A 18 -19.26 31.94 33.77
C PRO A 18 -19.38 30.46 34.16
N PRO A 19 -20.35 30.09 35.04
CA PRO A 19 -20.56 28.70 35.42
C PRO A 19 -20.70 27.82 34.17
N GLY A 20 -20.26 26.56 34.23
CA GLY A 20 -20.14 25.68 33.04
C GLY A 20 -21.41 25.54 32.18
N ARG A 21 -22.58 25.88 32.73
CA ARG A 21 -23.87 25.94 32.02
C ARG A 21 -24.03 27.16 31.10
N LEU A 22 -23.37 28.29 31.40
CA LEU A 22 -23.44 29.54 30.64
C LEU A 22 -22.30 29.67 29.61
N LEU A 23 -21.25 28.85 29.71
CA LEU A 23 -20.11 28.85 28.79
C LEU A 23 -20.52 28.68 27.31
N PRO A 24 -21.49 27.81 26.93
CA PRO A 24 -21.91 27.70 25.54
C PRO A 24 -22.61 28.96 25.03
N ALA A 25 -23.39 29.64 25.87
CA ALA A 25 -24.05 30.90 25.49
C ALA A 25 -23.01 32.02 25.31
N PHE A 26 -22.07 32.12 26.25
CA PHE A 26 -20.93 33.05 26.15
C PHE A 26 -20.06 32.78 24.92
N ALA A 27 -19.87 31.52 24.55
CA ALA A 27 -19.11 31.11 23.37
C ALA A 27 -19.84 31.38 22.05
N ALA A 28 -21.18 31.44 22.03
CA ALA A 28 -21.98 31.72 20.84
C ALA A 28 -22.20 33.22 20.59
N ALA A 29 -22.14 34.05 21.64
CA ALA A 29 -22.31 35.49 21.56
C ALA A 29 -21.39 36.22 20.56
N PRO A 30 -20.11 35.83 20.36
CA PRO A 30 -19.25 36.43 19.33
C PRO A 30 -19.87 36.40 17.93
N VAL A 31 -20.46 35.28 17.52
CA VAL A 31 -21.07 35.14 16.19
C VAL A 31 -22.30 36.04 16.05
N LEU A 32 -23.11 36.15 17.11
CA LEU A 32 -24.27 37.06 17.13
C LEU A 32 -23.84 38.52 17.03
N LEU A 33 -22.81 38.92 17.78
CA LEU A 33 -22.27 40.28 17.76
C LEU A 33 -21.67 40.62 16.39
N LEU A 34 -20.91 39.69 15.80
CA LEU A 34 -20.34 39.85 14.46
C LEU A 34 -21.43 39.97 13.39
N THR A 35 -22.48 39.15 13.48
CA THR A 35 -23.63 39.21 12.58
C THR A 35 -24.38 40.54 12.73
N ALA A 36 -24.60 41.00 13.96
CA ALA A 36 -25.23 42.29 14.24
C ALA A 36 -24.39 43.45 13.68
N ALA A 37 -23.07 43.43 13.86
CA ALA A 37 -22.16 44.43 13.31
C ALA A 37 -22.24 44.47 11.78
N LEU A 38 -22.20 43.31 11.11
CA LEU A 38 -22.36 43.19 9.65
C LEU A 38 -23.69 43.76 9.16
N ILE A 39 -24.79 43.45 9.85
CA ILE A 39 -26.13 43.97 9.50
C ILE A 39 -26.16 45.50 9.64
N VAL A 40 -25.59 46.04 10.72
CA VAL A 40 -25.53 47.49 10.94
C VAL A 40 -24.73 48.17 9.83
N VAL A 41 -23.57 47.64 9.45
CA VAL A 41 -22.79 48.16 8.32
C VAL A 41 -23.60 48.10 7.02
N ALA A 42 -24.24 46.96 6.73
CA ALA A 42 -25.05 46.79 5.53
C ALA A 42 -26.21 47.80 5.44
N LEU A 43 -26.84 48.10 6.58
CA LEU A 43 -27.94 49.07 6.66
C LEU A 43 -27.47 50.52 6.52
N LEU A 44 -26.30 50.87 7.06
CA LEU A 44 -25.82 52.25 7.11
C LEU A 44 -25.03 52.70 5.88
N GLU A 45 -24.34 51.79 5.19
CA GLU A 45 -23.43 52.09 4.07
C GLU A 45 -24.01 51.67 2.69
N GLY A 46 -25.16 51.00 2.68
CA GLY A 46 -25.75 50.45 1.46
C GLY A 46 -24.85 49.39 0.80
N ARG A 47 -25.21 48.95 -0.42
CA ARG A 47 -24.54 47.79 -1.07
C ARG A 47 -23.08 48.06 -1.42
N ALA A 48 -22.77 49.24 -1.98
CA ALA A 48 -21.42 49.59 -2.41
C ALA A 48 -20.48 49.83 -1.22
N GLY A 49 -20.94 50.53 -0.18
CA GLY A 49 -20.17 50.76 1.03
C GLY A 49 -20.01 49.47 1.86
N PHE A 50 -21.01 48.60 1.92
CA PHE A 50 -20.86 47.26 2.51
C PHE A 50 -19.84 46.40 1.77
N GLN A 51 -19.81 46.43 0.43
CA GLN A 51 -18.80 45.72 -0.36
C GLN A 51 -17.39 46.29 -0.15
N GLY A 52 -17.24 47.62 -0.12
CA GLY A 52 -15.98 48.28 0.19
C GLY A 52 -15.48 47.95 1.60
N PHE A 53 -16.40 47.95 2.58
CA PHE A 53 -16.12 47.51 3.94
C PHE A 53 -15.66 46.04 3.92
N VAL A 54 -16.47 45.09 3.48
CA VAL A 54 -16.07 43.66 3.45
C VAL A 54 -14.75 43.41 2.69
N ALA A 55 -14.44 44.20 1.65
CA ALA A 55 -13.17 44.11 0.92
C ALA A 55 -11.96 44.69 1.69
N GLN A 56 -12.18 45.68 2.55
CA GLN A 56 -11.16 46.26 3.43
C GLN A 56 -10.84 45.35 4.63
N PHE A 57 -11.78 44.49 5.04
CA PHE A 57 -11.65 43.66 6.23
C PHE A 57 -11.02 42.29 5.98
N ASP A 58 -10.23 41.86 6.95
CA ASP A 58 -9.54 40.58 6.92
C ASP A 58 -10.52 39.41 7.17
N LEU A 59 -10.87 38.70 6.10
CA LEU A 59 -11.71 37.50 6.13
C LEU A 59 -11.14 36.45 7.13
N PHE A 60 -9.85 36.47 7.40
CA PHE A 60 -9.18 35.71 8.46
C PHE A 60 -9.87 35.88 9.81
N ALA A 61 -10.11 37.12 10.26
CA ALA A 61 -10.61 37.41 11.60
C ALA A 61 -12.05 36.90 11.79
N VAL A 62 -12.87 37.04 10.74
CA VAL A 62 -14.25 36.53 10.72
C VAL A 62 -14.26 35.01 10.80
N ILE A 63 -13.46 34.34 9.96
CA ILE A 63 -13.38 32.87 9.97
C ILE A 63 -12.82 32.36 11.30
N ALA A 64 -11.80 33.02 11.86
CA ALA A 64 -11.27 32.71 13.18
C ALA A 64 -12.36 32.83 14.26
N ALA A 65 -13.07 33.97 14.31
CA ALA A 65 -14.13 34.21 15.27
C ALA A 65 -15.23 33.14 15.21
N VAL A 66 -15.73 32.84 14.02
CA VAL A 66 -16.81 31.86 13.81
C VAL A 66 -16.35 30.44 14.12
N SER A 67 -15.19 30.03 13.60
CA SER A 67 -14.69 28.65 13.77
C SER A 67 -14.30 28.35 15.23
N PHE A 68 -13.62 29.27 15.92
CA PHE A 68 -13.31 29.11 17.34
C PHE A 68 -14.55 29.20 18.23
N SER A 69 -15.53 30.03 17.87
CA SER A 69 -16.84 30.06 18.55
C SER A 69 -17.56 28.72 18.43
N ALA A 70 -17.65 28.16 17.22
CA ALA A 70 -18.27 26.86 16.99
C ALA A 70 -17.61 25.74 17.81
N VAL A 71 -16.28 25.70 17.83
CA VAL A 71 -15.51 24.71 18.60
C VAL A 71 -15.68 24.94 20.10
N ALA A 72 -15.66 26.18 20.57
CA ALA A 72 -15.90 26.51 21.97
C ALA A 72 -17.28 26.04 22.44
N VAL A 73 -18.34 26.26 21.64
CA VAL A 73 -19.71 25.78 21.93
C VAL A 73 -19.75 24.26 21.95
N VAL A 74 -19.20 23.61 20.92
CA VAL A 74 -19.21 22.14 20.81
C VAL A 74 -18.45 21.50 21.97
N VAL A 75 -17.23 21.97 22.27
CA VAL A 75 -16.41 21.44 23.36
C VAL A 75 -17.04 21.75 24.72
N ALA A 76 -17.62 22.94 24.93
CA ALA A 76 -18.30 23.27 26.18
C ALA A 76 -19.53 22.39 26.44
N ARG A 77 -20.28 22.02 25.39
CA ARG A 77 -21.45 21.12 25.51
C ARG A 77 -21.06 19.69 25.82
N HIS A 78 -19.97 19.18 25.23
CA HIS A 78 -19.51 17.81 25.46
C HIS A 78 -18.68 17.67 26.74
N GLN A 79 -17.89 18.68 27.10
CA GLN A 79 -16.97 18.69 28.24
C GLN A 79 -16.97 20.07 28.94
N PRO A 80 -17.98 20.39 29.77
CA PRO A 80 -18.16 21.73 30.35
C PRO A 80 -17.03 22.21 31.27
N GLY A 81 -16.20 21.29 31.80
CA GLY A 81 -15.02 21.62 32.60
C GLY A 81 -13.73 21.84 31.79
N ASN A 82 -13.76 21.64 30.46
CA ASN A 82 -12.55 21.69 29.65
C ASN A 82 -12.11 23.15 29.40
N ALA A 83 -10.90 23.49 29.86
CA ALA A 83 -10.31 24.82 29.67
C ALA A 83 -10.10 25.18 28.20
N VAL A 84 -9.99 24.20 27.30
CA VAL A 84 -9.89 24.43 25.85
C VAL A 84 -11.08 25.23 25.32
N ALA A 85 -12.30 24.94 25.80
CA ALA A 85 -13.49 25.69 25.40
C ALA A 85 -13.43 27.16 25.83
N ARG A 86 -12.86 27.44 27.02
CA ARG A 86 -12.68 28.82 27.52
C ARG A 86 -11.65 29.59 26.71
N VAL A 87 -10.52 28.96 26.41
CA VAL A 87 -9.47 29.57 25.57
C VAL A 87 -10.02 29.82 24.16
N ALA A 88 -10.71 28.85 23.55
CA ALA A 88 -11.34 29.02 22.24
C ALA A 88 -12.41 30.13 22.24
N ALA A 89 -13.23 30.24 23.30
CA ALA A 89 -14.18 31.35 23.44
C ALA A 89 -13.46 32.71 23.54
N GLY A 90 -12.37 32.79 24.32
CA GLY A 90 -11.55 34.01 24.43
C GLY A 90 -10.94 34.44 23.09
N ILE A 91 -10.44 33.47 22.30
CA ILE A 91 -9.95 33.71 20.93
C ILE A 91 -11.06 34.29 20.05
N ALA A 92 -12.25 33.68 20.06
CA ALA A 92 -13.39 34.14 19.28
C ALA A 92 -13.82 35.58 19.65
N TRP A 93 -13.83 35.89 20.95
CA TRP A 93 -14.13 37.23 21.45
C TRP A 93 -13.10 38.28 21.04
N GLY A 94 -11.80 37.98 21.09
CA GLY A 94 -10.77 38.95 20.71
C GLY A 94 -10.87 39.38 19.24
N PHE A 95 -11.08 38.43 18.32
CA PHE A 95 -11.31 38.75 16.90
C PHE A 95 -12.63 39.47 16.67
N THR A 96 -13.71 39.04 17.34
CA THR A 96 -15.02 39.69 17.20
C THR A 96 -15.01 41.12 17.72
N LEU A 97 -14.37 41.36 18.87
CA LEU A 97 -14.31 42.69 19.48
C LEU A 97 -13.46 43.64 18.64
N SER A 98 -12.34 43.16 18.09
CA SER A 98 -11.55 43.92 17.12
C SER A 98 -12.42 44.37 15.95
N TYR A 99 -13.13 43.43 15.33
CA TYR A 99 -14.02 43.70 14.20
C TYR A 99 -15.14 44.69 14.55
N ALA A 100 -15.85 44.46 15.66
CA ALA A 100 -16.99 45.29 16.06
C ALA A 100 -16.58 46.73 16.40
N LEU A 101 -15.43 46.90 17.05
CA LEU A 101 -14.90 48.23 17.41
C LEU A 101 -14.39 48.99 16.18
N GLU A 102 -13.76 48.29 15.24
CA GLU A 102 -13.33 48.90 13.98
C GLU A 102 -14.53 49.32 13.14
N ALA A 103 -15.56 48.47 13.04
CA ALA A 103 -16.83 48.80 12.39
C ALA A 103 -17.48 50.05 13.01
N TYR A 104 -17.57 50.08 14.34
CA TYR A 104 -18.13 51.23 15.07
C TYR A 104 -17.31 52.50 14.83
N GLY A 105 -15.98 52.40 14.89
CA GLY A 105 -15.07 53.51 14.68
C GLY A 105 -15.18 54.12 13.28
N ASN A 106 -15.10 53.29 12.24
CA ASN A 106 -15.17 53.73 10.84
C ASN A 106 -16.54 54.31 10.48
N LEU A 107 -17.64 53.73 10.99
CA LEU A 107 -18.98 54.27 10.77
C LEU A 107 -19.21 55.56 11.57
N GLY A 108 -18.64 55.63 12.77
CA GLY A 108 -18.85 56.70 13.73
C GLY A 108 -18.03 57.95 13.46
N LEU A 109 -16.84 57.84 12.88
CA LEU A 109 -15.94 58.97 12.61
C LEU A 109 -16.60 60.02 11.69
N PRO A 110 -17.20 59.66 10.53
CA PRO A 110 -17.88 60.61 9.66
C PRO A 110 -19.21 61.11 10.22
N ARG A 111 -19.82 60.35 11.15
CA ARG A 111 -21.17 60.59 11.70
C ARG A 111 -21.16 61.30 13.05
N GLY A 112 -19.99 61.58 13.63
CA GLY A 112 -19.86 62.25 14.92
C GLY A 112 -20.35 61.40 16.10
N TRP A 113 -20.24 60.07 16.04
CA TRP A 113 -20.56 59.20 17.17
C TRP A 113 -19.59 59.45 18.35
N PRO A 114 -19.94 59.06 19.59
CA PRO A 114 -19.04 59.23 20.71
C PRO A 114 -17.85 58.28 20.63
N LEU A 115 -16.64 58.80 20.90
CA LEU A 115 -15.38 58.05 21.05
C LEU A 115 -14.99 57.11 19.87
N PRO A 116 -15.14 57.51 18.59
CA PRO A 116 -14.85 56.63 17.45
C PRO A 116 -13.34 56.36 17.33
N GLU A 117 -12.51 57.37 17.63
CA GLU A 117 -11.05 57.25 17.65
C GLU A 117 -10.56 56.21 18.68
N TRP A 118 -11.20 56.15 19.86
CA TRP A 118 -10.88 55.14 20.87
C TRP A 118 -11.27 53.74 20.44
N ALA A 119 -12.39 53.59 19.73
CA ALA A 119 -12.81 52.30 19.19
C ALA A 119 -11.81 51.78 18.14
N ILE A 120 -11.37 52.64 17.23
CA ILE A 120 -10.30 52.32 16.26
C ILE A 120 -9.00 51.99 16.99
N TRP A 121 -8.62 52.77 18.00
CA TRP A 121 -7.41 52.49 18.76
C TRP A 121 -7.46 51.11 19.45
N ILE A 122 -8.57 50.75 20.13
CA ILE A 122 -8.72 49.43 20.76
C ILE A 122 -8.72 48.30 19.73
N SER A 123 -9.38 48.51 18.57
CA SER A 123 -9.45 47.49 17.54
C SER A 123 -8.07 47.09 17.01
N THR A 124 -7.09 48.01 17.02
CA THR A 124 -5.72 47.75 16.54
C THR A 124 -4.94 46.72 17.35
N TRP A 125 -5.27 46.47 18.62
CA TRP A 125 -4.48 45.58 19.48
C TRP A 125 -5.29 44.49 20.21
N VAL A 126 -6.62 44.61 20.31
CA VAL A 126 -7.46 43.68 21.08
C VAL A 126 -7.47 42.24 20.52
N TRP A 127 -7.14 42.07 19.24
CA TRP A 127 -6.98 40.75 18.61
C TRP A 127 -5.64 40.07 18.92
N VAL A 128 -4.63 40.81 19.39
CA VAL A 128 -3.27 40.28 19.61
C VAL A 128 -3.26 39.13 20.62
N PRO A 129 -3.94 39.20 21.78
CA PRO A 129 -4.08 38.05 22.68
C PRO A 129 -4.76 36.85 22.03
N ALA A 130 -5.77 37.09 21.19
CA ALA A 130 -6.49 36.01 20.52
C ALA A 130 -5.59 35.27 19.53
N LEU A 131 -4.79 35.99 18.73
CA LEU A 131 -3.83 35.36 17.82
C LEU A 131 -2.79 34.54 18.60
N TRP A 132 -2.19 35.10 19.64
CA TRP A 132 -1.13 34.44 20.38
C TRP A 132 -1.61 33.32 21.31
N ALA A 133 -2.88 33.34 21.74
CA ALA A 133 -3.47 32.24 22.51
C ALA A 133 -3.55 30.94 21.72
N ILE A 134 -3.60 31.00 20.38
CA ILE A 134 -3.67 29.83 19.49
C ILE A 134 -2.41 28.94 19.62
N PRO A 135 -1.18 29.43 19.45
CA PRO A 135 0.00 28.58 19.57
C PRO A 135 0.53 28.46 21.01
N THR A 136 -0.03 29.19 21.99
CA THR A 136 0.39 29.13 23.40
C THR A 136 -0.63 28.44 24.31
N TRP A 137 -1.63 29.15 24.84
CA TRP A 137 -2.59 28.64 25.80
C TRP A 137 -3.42 27.45 25.27
N LEU A 138 -3.83 27.49 24.01
CA LEU A 138 -4.56 26.38 23.41
C LEU A 138 -3.69 25.11 23.39
N VAL A 139 -2.43 25.22 22.95
CA VAL A 139 -1.46 24.12 22.91
C VAL A 139 -1.12 23.59 24.31
N LEU A 140 -0.92 24.48 25.29
CA LEU A 140 -0.61 24.11 26.68
C LEU A 140 -1.75 23.33 27.35
N ARG A 141 -3.00 23.66 27.03
CA ARG A 141 -4.19 23.07 27.66
C ARG A 141 -4.80 21.91 26.86
N PHE A 142 -4.60 21.85 25.55
CA PHE A 142 -5.14 20.81 24.68
C PHE A 142 -4.49 19.44 24.94
N PRO A 143 -5.22 18.31 24.92
CA PRO A 143 -6.68 18.17 24.71
C PRO A 143 -7.55 18.28 25.98
N ASN A 144 -7.02 17.93 27.16
CA ASN A 144 -7.83 17.67 28.35
C ASN A 144 -8.17 18.92 29.20
N GLY A 145 -7.71 20.11 28.80
CA GLY A 145 -7.90 21.36 29.54
C GLY A 145 -7.05 21.51 30.80
N ARG A 146 -6.16 20.55 31.08
CA ARG A 146 -5.32 20.50 32.29
C ARG A 146 -3.84 20.65 31.94
N LEU A 147 -3.10 21.32 32.83
CA LEU A 147 -1.64 21.42 32.75
C LEU A 147 -0.98 20.16 33.31
N HIS A 148 0.13 19.72 32.70
CA HIS A 148 0.84 18.48 33.02
C HIS A 148 1.88 18.65 34.15
N GLY A 149 1.46 19.27 35.26
CA GLY A 149 2.28 19.47 36.46
C GLY A 149 2.61 20.93 36.77
N PRO A 150 3.27 21.18 37.92
CA PRO A 150 3.45 22.52 38.47
C PRO A 150 4.37 23.41 37.63
N ARG A 151 5.34 22.84 36.91
CA ARG A 151 6.28 23.60 36.06
C ARG A 151 5.57 24.28 34.88
N TRP A 152 4.55 23.66 34.31
CA TRP A 152 3.78 24.22 33.20
C TRP A 152 2.81 25.32 33.63
N ARG A 153 2.50 25.40 34.93
CA ARG A 153 1.76 26.54 35.49
C ARG A 153 2.60 27.81 35.47
N ILE A 154 3.90 27.70 35.68
CA ILE A 154 4.85 28.82 35.55
C ILE A 154 4.88 29.28 34.09
N VAL A 155 4.94 28.35 33.13
CA VAL A 155 4.90 28.68 31.70
C VAL A 155 3.59 29.38 31.33
N GLU A 156 2.45 28.91 31.84
CA GLU A 156 1.15 29.56 31.60
C GLU A 156 1.09 30.98 32.17
N LEU A 157 1.57 31.18 33.40
CA LEU A 157 1.65 32.51 34.02
C LEU A 157 2.57 33.44 33.23
N TRP A 158 3.71 32.93 32.79
CA TRP A 158 4.64 33.69 31.98
C TRP A 158 4.09 34.03 30.59
N THR A 159 3.37 33.12 29.92
CA THR A 159 2.63 33.46 28.69
C THR A 159 1.64 34.60 28.93
N GLY A 160 0.91 34.59 30.05
CA GLY A 160 -0.01 35.68 30.39
C GLY A 160 0.72 37.01 30.60
N LEU A 161 1.82 37.01 31.35
CA LEU A 161 2.64 38.20 31.56
C LEU A 161 3.23 38.73 30.25
N ALA A 162 3.79 37.85 29.42
CA ALA A 162 4.35 38.18 28.12
C ALA A 162 3.31 38.84 27.21
N LEU A 163 2.07 38.30 27.20
CA LEU A 163 0.97 38.86 26.42
C LEU A 163 0.53 40.23 26.93
N VAL A 164 0.47 40.43 28.25
CA VAL A 164 0.15 41.74 28.82
C VAL A 164 1.20 42.77 28.40
N VAL A 165 2.50 42.45 28.55
CA VAL A 165 3.58 43.36 28.14
C VAL A 165 3.53 43.64 26.63
N LEU A 166 3.28 42.62 25.81
CA LEU A 166 3.14 42.76 24.37
C LEU A 166 1.97 43.68 23.99
N VAL A 167 0.79 43.48 24.58
CA VAL A 167 -0.40 44.31 24.31
C VAL A 167 -0.20 45.74 24.78
N VAL A 168 0.35 45.93 25.99
CA VAL A 168 0.64 47.27 26.52
C VAL A 168 1.65 47.97 25.62
N GLY A 169 2.70 47.26 25.20
CA GLY A 169 3.67 47.78 24.23
C GLY A 169 3.01 48.19 22.91
N TRP A 170 2.15 47.33 22.36
CA TRP A 170 1.40 47.61 21.13
C TRP A 170 0.52 48.86 21.27
N ALA A 171 -0.29 48.92 22.33
CA ALA A 171 -1.24 49.99 22.60
C ALA A 171 -0.56 51.37 22.79
N LEU A 172 0.65 51.38 23.33
CA LEU A 172 1.44 52.59 23.62
C LEU A 172 2.35 53.05 22.47
N THR A 173 2.53 52.23 21.42
CA THR A 173 3.48 52.53 20.35
C THR A 173 2.84 53.44 19.30
N PRO A 174 3.50 54.53 18.87
CA PRO A 174 3.03 55.34 17.74
C PRO A 174 2.87 54.49 16.47
N TYR A 175 1.80 54.69 15.70
CA TYR A 175 1.50 53.86 14.53
C TYR A 175 2.66 53.81 13.52
N GLY A 176 3.34 54.92 13.24
CA GLY A 176 4.49 54.94 12.32
C GLY A 176 5.75 54.20 12.82
N GLN A 177 5.78 53.72 14.07
CA GLN A 177 6.90 52.97 14.62
C GLN A 177 6.71 51.45 14.57
N ILE A 178 5.51 50.94 14.27
CA ILE A 178 5.22 49.52 14.08
C ILE A 178 4.42 49.36 12.78
N ASN A 179 4.37 48.18 12.18
CA ASN A 179 3.60 47.98 10.94
C ASN A 179 2.09 47.92 11.25
N VAL A 180 1.52 49.03 11.71
CA VAL A 180 0.12 49.20 12.06
C VAL A 180 -0.42 50.40 11.30
N GLU A 181 -1.32 50.12 10.37
CA GLU A 181 -2.09 51.14 9.67
C GLU A 181 -3.51 51.14 10.25
N PRO A 182 -3.92 52.19 10.98
CA PRO A 182 -5.30 52.30 11.43
C PRO A 182 -6.24 52.39 10.23
N SER A 183 -7.47 51.91 10.39
CA SER A 183 -8.48 51.88 9.33
C SER A 183 -8.95 53.27 8.87
N ALA A 184 -8.65 54.30 9.65
CA ALA A 184 -8.87 55.70 9.34
C ALA A 184 -7.64 56.52 9.76
N ASP A 185 -7.49 57.72 9.21
CA ASP A 185 -6.40 58.65 9.51
C ASP A 185 -6.53 59.23 10.92
N VAL A 186 -6.17 58.43 11.92
CA VAL A 186 -6.28 58.74 13.35
C VAL A 186 -4.91 58.54 13.99
N THR A 187 -4.58 59.41 14.95
CA THR A 187 -3.34 59.29 15.73
C THR A 187 -3.56 58.46 16.99
N ASN A 188 -2.53 57.74 17.45
CA ASN A 188 -2.64 56.93 18.66
C ASN A 188 -2.81 57.86 19.89
N PRO A 189 -3.95 57.80 20.62
CA PRO A 189 -4.24 58.71 21.73
C PRO A 189 -3.33 58.52 22.95
N LEU A 190 -2.69 57.36 23.09
CA LEU A 190 -1.81 57.01 24.22
C LEU A 190 -0.37 56.74 23.78
N ALA A 191 0.03 57.28 22.64
CA ALA A 191 1.38 57.14 22.13
C ALA A 191 2.43 57.71 23.09
N VAL A 192 3.43 56.90 23.45
CA VAL A 192 4.60 57.34 24.23
C VAL A 192 5.91 57.00 23.52
N VAL A 193 6.92 57.86 23.70
CA VAL A 193 8.25 57.73 23.06
C VAL A 193 8.94 56.38 23.38
N GLY A 194 8.62 55.77 24.53
CA GLY A 194 9.13 54.47 24.95
C GLY A 194 8.30 53.25 24.54
N GLY A 195 7.14 53.43 23.91
CA GLY A 195 6.18 52.36 23.62
C GLY A 195 6.80 51.22 22.79
N ARG A 196 7.59 51.57 21.78
CA ARG A 196 8.25 50.61 20.90
C ARG A 196 9.18 49.65 21.65
N ARG A 197 9.92 50.13 22.64
CA ARG A 197 10.82 49.28 23.44
C ARG A 197 10.02 48.29 24.30
N VAL A 198 8.88 48.71 24.84
CA VAL A 198 7.98 47.83 25.60
C VAL A 198 7.40 46.75 24.67
N TYR A 199 7.02 47.14 23.45
CA TYR A 199 6.59 46.20 22.42
C TYR A 199 7.67 45.16 22.09
N ASP A 200 8.92 45.60 21.82
CA ASP A 200 10.02 44.69 21.46
C ASP A 200 10.32 43.70 22.60
N VAL A 201 10.30 44.17 23.86
CA VAL A 201 10.45 43.29 25.04
C VAL A 201 9.29 42.32 25.16
N GLY A 202 8.05 42.80 25.03
CA GLY A 202 6.86 41.95 25.05
C GLY A 202 6.87 40.89 23.95
N PHE A 203 7.32 41.25 22.75
CA PHE A 203 7.44 40.35 21.62
C PHE A 203 8.51 39.27 21.86
N ALA A 204 9.68 39.65 22.39
CA ALA A 204 10.72 38.69 22.76
C ALA A 204 10.24 37.71 23.84
N LEU A 205 9.52 38.20 24.86
CA LEU A 205 8.91 37.37 25.89
C LEU A 205 7.86 36.43 25.29
N ALA A 206 7.00 36.91 24.38
CA ALA A 206 5.97 36.12 23.73
C ALA A 206 6.58 35.02 22.84
N LEU A 207 7.65 35.31 22.12
CA LEU A 207 8.39 34.34 21.30
C LEU A 207 8.99 33.22 22.17
N ALA A 208 9.58 33.59 23.30
CA ALA A 208 10.10 32.59 24.22
C ALA A 208 8.94 31.75 24.83
N ALA A 209 7.78 32.36 25.07
CA ALA A 209 6.54 31.71 25.51
C ALA A 209 6.00 30.68 24.51
N LEU A 210 6.09 31.03 23.23
CA LEU A 210 5.81 30.12 22.13
C LEU A 210 6.75 28.90 22.16
N VAL A 211 8.06 29.11 22.26
CA VAL A 211 9.05 28.01 22.32
C VAL A 211 8.77 27.09 23.51
N ALA A 212 8.46 27.64 24.68
CA ALA A 212 8.12 26.84 25.86
C ALA A 212 6.81 26.04 25.66
N SER A 213 5.79 26.63 25.03
CA SER A 213 4.51 25.99 24.72
C SER A 213 4.68 24.83 23.71
N LEU A 214 5.48 25.04 22.67
CA LEU A 214 5.81 23.99 21.68
C LEU A 214 6.67 22.88 22.29
N SER A 215 7.59 23.22 23.19
CA SER A 215 8.39 22.24 23.94
C SER A 215 7.49 21.37 24.84
N SER A 216 6.46 21.97 25.44
CA SER A 216 5.41 21.24 26.17
C SER A 216 4.70 20.24 25.28
N PHE A 217 4.31 20.67 24.08
CA PHE A 217 3.64 19.82 23.10
C PHE A 217 4.53 18.65 22.66
N ALA A 218 5.80 18.91 22.33
CA ALA A 218 6.75 17.88 21.92
C ALA A 218 7.01 16.85 23.03
N TRP A 219 7.21 17.32 24.26
CA TRP A 219 7.37 16.46 25.43
C TRP A 219 6.12 15.59 25.67
N ARG A 220 4.92 16.19 25.55
CA ARG A 220 3.65 15.48 25.71
C ARG A 220 3.43 14.45 24.61
N PHE A 221 3.71 14.82 23.37
CA PHE A 221 3.60 13.92 22.22
C PHE A 221 4.51 12.69 22.37
N ALA A 222 5.72 12.88 22.89
CA ALA A 222 6.68 11.80 23.13
C ALA A 222 6.25 10.84 24.25
N ARG A 223 5.50 11.30 25.26
CA ARG A 223 5.08 10.48 26.42
C ARG A 223 3.64 9.98 26.36
N SER A 224 2.80 10.57 25.53
CA SER A 224 1.39 10.18 25.39
C SER A 224 1.24 8.83 24.65
N ASN A 225 0.24 8.03 25.05
CA ASN A 225 -0.16 6.78 24.39
C ASN A 225 -1.68 6.73 24.21
N GLY A 226 -2.16 5.84 23.34
CA GLY A 226 -3.60 5.63 23.10
C GLY A 226 -4.33 6.89 22.61
N VAL A 227 -5.48 7.20 23.22
CA VAL A 227 -6.41 8.27 22.80
C VAL A 227 -5.76 9.66 22.85
N GLU A 228 -4.98 9.96 23.89
CA GLU A 228 -4.34 11.28 24.02
C GLU A 228 -3.34 11.54 22.89
N ARG A 229 -2.56 10.53 22.50
CA ARG A 229 -1.63 10.63 21.37
C ARG A 229 -2.38 10.87 20.06
N ALA A 230 -3.51 10.19 19.86
CA ALA A 230 -4.36 10.40 18.68
C ALA A 230 -4.90 11.84 18.62
N GLN A 231 -5.33 12.40 19.74
CA GLN A 231 -5.80 13.79 19.81
C GLN A 231 -4.70 14.80 19.45
N LEU A 232 -3.48 14.60 19.95
CA LEU A 232 -2.32 15.44 19.61
C LEU A 232 -1.96 15.35 18.13
N LYS A 233 -2.08 14.17 17.51
CA LYS A 233 -1.87 14.02 16.05
C LYS A 233 -2.89 14.82 15.24
N TRP A 234 -4.17 14.88 15.66
CA TRP A 234 -5.20 15.70 14.99
C TRP A 234 -4.92 17.19 15.10
N ALA A 235 -4.53 17.67 16.28
CA ALA A 235 -4.10 19.05 16.45
C ALA A 235 -2.90 19.37 15.54
N LEU A 236 -1.87 18.49 15.52
CA LEU A 236 -0.70 18.66 14.67
C LEU A 236 -1.05 18.64 13.17
N LEU A 237 -1.94 17.75 12.74
CA LEU A 237 -2.43 17.69 11.36
C LEU A 237 -3.18 18.97 10.98
N GLY A 238 -4.06 19.47 11.85
CA GLY A 238 -4.78 20.74 11.62
C GLY A 238 -3.85 21.94 11.54
N THR A 239 -2.83 22.00 12.41
CA THR A 239 -1.78 23.05 12.34
C THR A 239 -1.01 22.95 11.03
N CYS A 240 -0.59 21.75 10.61
CA CYS A 240 0.15 21.60 9.36
C CYS A 240 -0.71 21.98 8.15
N ALA A 241 -1.99 21.60 8.14
CA ALA A 241 -2.92 21.96 7.08
C ALA A 241 -3.17 23.49 7.03
N MET A 242 -3.33 24.13 8.18
CA MET A 242 -3.45 25.59 8.29
C MET A 242 -2.21 26.30 7.72
N VAL A 243 -1.00 25.89 8.14
CA VAL A 243 0.26 26.48 7.65
C VAL A 243 0.45 26.24 6.14
N LEU A 244 0.10 25.05 5.66
CA LEU A 244 0.18 24.73 4.23
C LEU A 244 -0.73 25.63 3.41
N VAL A 245 -1.99 25.79 3.82
CA VAL A 245 -2.98 26.62 3.11
C VAL A 245 -2.55 28.08 3.14
N ILE A 246 -2.22 28.63 4.30
CA ILE A 246 -1.77 30.03 4.44
C ILE A 246 -0.50 30.28 3.63
N GLY A 247 0.52 29.42 3.76
CA GLY A 247 1.77 29.62 3.03
C GLY A 247 1.64 29.41 1.52
N SER A 248 0.72 28.55 1.06
CA SER A 248 0.40 28.41 -0.37
C SER A 248 -0.23 29.68 -0.94
N SER A 249 -1.10 30.34 -0.18
CA SER A 249 -1.68 31.63 -0.60
C SER A 249 -0.64 32.73 -0.67
N VAL A 250 0.28 32.80 0.30
CA VAL A 250 1.40 33.76 0.23
C VAL A 250 2.23 33.57 -1.05
N ALA A 251 2.43 32.32 -1.48
CA ALA A 251 3.18 32.00 -2.69
C ALA A 251 2.41 32.31 -4.00
N LEU A 252 1.08 32.23 -3.99
CA LEU A 252 0.23 32.48 -5.16
C LEU A 252 -0.15 33.96 -5.35
N GLY A 253 0.17 34.82 -4.37
CA GLY A 253 -0.05 36.27 -4.43
C GLY A 253 -1.40 36.73 -3.85
N PRO A 254 -1.65 38.06 -3.84
CA PRO A 254 -2.76 38.69 -3.10
C PRO A 254 -4.15 38.20 -3.51
N GLU A 255 -4.34 37.77 -4.76
CA GLU A 255 -5.62 37.27 -5.28
C GLU A 255 -6.06 35.94 -4.64
N SER A 256 -5.18 35.29 -3.86
CA SER A 256 -5.43 34.02 -3.18
C SER A 256 -5.78 34.14 -1.69
N ALA A 257 -6.24 35.31 -1.24
CA ALA A 257 -6.60 35.60 0.16
C ALA A 257 -7.73 34.71 0.71
N LEU A 258 -8.67 34.29 -0.14
CA LEU A 258 -9.79 33.41 0.23
C LEU A 258 -9.32 32.04 0.78
N PRO A 259 -8.49 31.26 0.05
CA PRO A 259 -7.91 30.04 0.58
C PRO A 259 -7.17 30.25 1.91
N ALA A 260 -6.33 31.30 2.03
CA ALA A 260 -5.57 31.60 3.26
C ALA A 260 -6.49 31.72 4.47
N SER A 261 -7.58 32.48 4.29
CA SER A 261 -8.57 32.76 5.33
C SER A 261 -9.34 31.49 5.73
N LEU A 262 -9.69 30.62 4.76
CA LEU A 262 -10.31 29.32 5.04
C LEU A 262 -9.37 28.38 5.81
N GLY A 263 -8.05 28.47 5.57
CA GLY A 263 -7.03 27.68 6.25
C GLY A 263 -7.07 27.83 7.78
N VAL A 264 -7.44 29.01 8.28
CA VAL A 264 -7.54 29.31 9.72
C VAL A 264 -8.55 28.41 10.43
N GLY A 265 -9.64 28.07 9.75
CA GLY A 265 -10.69 27.20 10.30
C GLY A 265 -10.27 25.74 10.47
N LEU A 266 -9.17 25.30 9.84
CA LEU A 266 -8.71 23.91 9.86
C LEU A 266 -8.21 23.48 11.24
N LEU A 267 -7.52 24.37 11.96
CA LEU A 267 -7.01 24.08 13.30
C LEU A 267 -8.15 23.95 14.34
N PRO A 268 -9.09 24.91 14.46
CA PRO A 268 -10.25 24.74 15.33
C PRO A 268 -11.05 23.47 14.97
N ALA A 269 -11.30 23.22 13.69
CA ALA A 269 -12.04 22.03 13.26
C ALA A 269 -11.33 20.74 13.70
N SER A 270 -10.00 20.66 13.55
CA SER A 270 -9.25 19.48 13.99
C SER A 270 -9.28 19.30 15.51
N VAL A 271 -9.18 20.40 16.26
CA VAL A 271 -9.29 20.41 17.73
C VAL A 271 -10.67 19.94 18.18
N GLY A 272 -11.73 20.42 17.55
CA GLY A 272 -13.11 20.00 17.83
C GLY A 272 -13.32 18.51 17.57
N VAL A 273 -12.88 18.01 16.41
CA VAL A 273 -12.94 16.58 16.06
C VAL A 273 -12.15 15.73 17.05
N ALA A 274 -10.95 16.17 17.43
CA ALA A 274 -10.10 15.45 18.37
C ALA A 274 -10.76 15.30 19.76
N ILE A 275 -11.45 16.32 20.24
CA ILE A 275 -12.06 16.30 21.58
C ILE A 275 -13.39 15.53 21.58
N VAL A 276 -14.21 15.67 20.53
CA VAL A 276 -15.56 15.07 20.48
C VAL A 276 -15.55 13.60 20.07
N ARG A 277 -14.66 13.20 19.15
CA ARG A 277 -14.69 11.85 18.56
C ARG A 277 -13.78 10.88 19.33
N HIS A 278 -14.33 10.20 20.33
CA HIS A 278 -13.59 9.30 21.22
C HIS A 278 -13.14 7.93 20.63
N ARG A 279 -13.47 7.61 19.36
CA ARG A 279 -13.09 6.33 18.71
C ARG A 279 -12.26 6.55 17.44
N LEU A 280 -11.00 6.96 17.61
CA LEU A 280 -10.07 7.24 16.51
C LEU A 280 -9.20 6.06 16.05
N TRP A 281 -9.47 4.85 16.56
CA TRP A 281 -8.58 3.69 16.44
C TRP A 281 -8.28 3.26 14.98
N ASP A 282 -9.21 3.44 14.05
CA ASP A 282 -8.98 3.07 12.63
C ASP A 282 -8.27 4.15 11.80
N VAL A 283 -8.10 5.37 12.32
CA VAL A 283 -7.51 6.49 11.57
C VAL A 283 -6.00 6.60 11.76
N ASP A 284 -5.42 5.81 12.67
CA ASP A 284 -4.02 5.95 13.09
C ASP A 284 -3.01 5.70 11.96
N LEU A 285 -3.34 4.83 11.00
CA LEU A 285 -2.51 4.57 9.81
C LEU A 285 -2.55 5.76 8.85
N VAL A 286 -3.74 6.28 8.56
CA VAL A 286 -3.93 7.44 7.66
C VAL A 286 -3.29 8.68 8.29
N ILE A 287 -3.53 8.93 9.57
CA ILE A 287 -2.97 10.08 10.29
C ILE A 287 -1.44 10.00 10.33
N ARG A 288 -0.83 8.84 10.60
CA ARG A 288 0.63 8.72 10.61
C ARG A 288 1.23 9.08 9.25
N ARG A 289 0.65 8.56 8.16
CA ARG A 289 1.08 8.86 6.78
C ARG A 289 0.89 10.34 6.46
N SER A 290 -0.31 10.86 6.64
CA SER A 290 -0.66 12.26 6.34
C SER A 290 0.15 13.25 7.17
N LEU A 291 0.40 12.96 8.45
CA LEU A 291 1.13 13.84 9.34
C LEU A 291 2.58 14.01 8.89
N VAL A 292 3.27 12.93 8.50
CA VAL A 292 4.66 13.06 8.08
C VAL A 292 4.81 13.70 6.70
N TYR A 293 3.90 13.41 5.76
CA TYR A 293 3.86 14.16 4.51
C TYR A 293 3.57 15.65 4.75
N SER A 294 2.56 15.97 5.56
CA SER A 294 2.19 17.35 5.87
C SER A 294 3.30 18.12 6.59
N LEU A 295 3.96 17.50 7.57
CA LEU A 295 5.07 18.12 8.32
C LEU A 295 6.27 18.38 7.40
N THR A 296 6.57 17.43 6.51
CA THR A 296 7.63 17.58 5.51
C THR A 296 7.33 18.72 4.55
N THR A 297 6.11 18.78 4.03
CA THR A 297 5.69 19.85 3.11
C THR A 297 5.68 21.21 3.80
N VAL A 298 5.22 21.28 5.05
CA VAL A 298 5.26 22.51 5.86
C VAL A 298 6.70 22.96 6.12
N MET A 299 7.60 22.05 6.48
CA MET A 299 9.02 22.39 6.65
C MET A 299 9.64 22.95 5.38
N ILE A 300 9.34 22.34 4.23
CA ILE A 300 9.77 22.83 2.91
C ILE A 300 9.20 24.23 2.64
N LEU A 301 7.91 24.43 2.91
CA LEU A 301 7.24 25.72 2.71
C LEU A 301 7.84 26.82 3.60
N VAL A 302 8.14 26.51 4.85
CA VAL A 302 8.80 27.44 5.78
C VAL A 302 10.19 27.81 5.29
N VAL A 303 10.99 26.84 4.84
CA VAL A 303 12.32 27.11 4.26
C VAL A 303 12.21 27.94 2.98
N TYR A 304 11.23 27.64 2.13
CA TYR A 304 10.95 28.40 0.91
C TYR A 304 10.64 29.87 1.25
N VAL A 305 9.61 30.11 2.06
CA VAL A 305 9.17 31.46 2.44
C VAL A 305 10.28 32.20 3.17
N GLY A 306 10.99 31.54 4.09
CA GLY A 306 12.09 32.13 4.84
C GLY A 306 13.26 32.54 3.94
N THR A 307 13.62 31.71 2.95
CA THR A 307 14.69 32.02 2.01
C THR A 307 14.29 33.17 1.07
N VAL A 308 13.06 33.16 0.55
CA VAL A 308 12.53 34.27 -0.29
C VAL A 308 12.52 35.58 0.49
N ALA A 309 12.06 35.57 1.74
CA ALA A 309 12.03 36.75 2.59
C ALA A 309 13.45 37.29 2.89
N ALA A 310 14.40 36.39 3.20
CA ALA A 310 15.78 36.76 3.48
C ALA A 310 16.48 37.37 2.24
N LEU A 311 16.32 36.74 1.07
CA LEU A 311 16.87 37.26 -0.19
C LEU A 311 16.22 38.59 -0.60
N GLY A 312 14.90 38.72 -0.42
CA GLY A 312 14.18 39.97 -0.66
C GLY A 312 14.70 41.13 0.22
N GLY A 313 15.03 40.85 1.48
CA GLY A 313 15.63 41.84 2.38
C GLY A 313 17.06 42.25 1.99
N VAL A 314 17.86 41.33 1.44
CA VAL A 314 19.27 41.58 1.06
C VAL A 314 19.41 42.24 -0.31
N LEU A 315 18.63 41.81 -1.30
CA LEU A 315 18.77 42.26 -2.70
C LEU A 315 18.08 43.60 -2.98
N GLY A 316 17.28 44.12 -2.04
CA GLY A 316 16.46 45.31 -2.22
C GLY A 316 15.41 45.13 -3.34
N GLY A 317 14.42 46.03 -3.40
CA GLY A 317 13.30 45.99 -4.36
C GLY A 317 13.67 46.20 -5.83
N THR A 318 14.84 45.73 -6.28
CA THR A 318 15.27 45.80 -7.67
C THR A 318 14.42 44.86 -8.52
N ALA A 319 13.94 45.36 -9.66
CA ALA A 319 13.13 44.61 -10.61
C ALA A 319 13.96 43.45 -11.21
N GLY A 320 13.86 42.27 -10.60
CA GLY A 320 14.63 41.07 -10.97
C GLY A 320 15.08 40.22 -9.78
N ALA A 321 15.25 40.84 -8.61
CA ALA A 321 15.58 40.13 -7.37
C ALA A 321 14.59 39.00 -7.01
N PRO A 322 13.26 39.15 -7.18
CA PRO A 322 12.30 38.08 -6.90
C PRO A 322 12.45 36.86 -7.82
N LEU A 323 12.80 37.07 -9.10
CA LEU A 323 12.97 36.00 -10.08
C LEU A 323 14.24 35.19 -9.82
N ILE A 324 15.34 35.88 -9.48
CA ILE A 324 16.61 35.25 -9.13
C ILE A 324 16.48 34.52 -7.79
N ALA A 325 15.81 35.13 -6.80
CA ALA A 325 15.52 34.50 -5.52
C ALA A 325 14.64 33.26 -5.70
N ALA A 326 13.58 33.32 -6.51
CA ALA A 326 12.72 32.17 -6.81
C ALA A 326 13.49 31.03 -7.49
N GLY A 327 14.38 31.34 -8.45
CA GLY A 327 15.23 30.36 -9.12
C GLY A 327 16.23 29.68 -8.18
N LEU A 328 16.93 30.46 -7.34
CA LEU A 328 17.86 29.92 -6.34
C LEU A 328 17.15 29.09 -5.27
N VAL A 329 15.97 29.52 -4.84
CA VAL A 329 15.14 28.78 -3.89
C VAL A 329 14.66 27.47 -4.50
N ALA A 330 14.21 27.45 -5.77
CA ALA A 330 13.80 26.22 -6.45
C ALA A 330 14.95 25.20 -6.49
N LEU A 331 16.17 25.65 -6.79
CA LEU A 331 17.38 24.82 -6.80
C LEU A 331 17.78 24.31 -5.41
N ALA A 332 17.58 25.11 -4.34
CA ALA A 332 17.90 24.71 -2.98
C ALA A 332 16.85 23.79 -2.33
N VAL A 333 15.57 24.01 -2.66
CA VAL A 333 14.44 23.27 -2.09
C VAL A 333 14.33 21.87 -2.67
N GLN A 334 14.65 21.67 -3.95
CA GLN A 334 14.58 20.35 -4.59
C GLN A 334 15.41 19.25 -3.89
N PRO A 335 16.73 19.43 -3.61
CA PRO A 335 17.50 18.42 -2.89
C PRO A 335 17.05 18.26 -1.43
N LEU A 336 16.55 19.33 -0.81
CA LEU A 336 16.01 19.28 0.55
C LEU A 336 14.74 18.42 0.62
N ARG A 337 13.86 18.57 -0.38
CA ARG A 337 12.63 17.78 -0.54
C ARG A 337 12.95 16.30 -0.69
N GLU A 338 13.92 15.95 -1.52
CA GLU A 338 14.33 14.55 -1.71
C GLU A 338 14.95 13.96 -0.45
N ARG A 339 15.75 14.72 0.31
CA ARG A 339 16.30 14.27 1.60
C ARG A 339 15.19 14.08 2.63
N ALA A 340 14.26 15.03 2.74
CA ALA A 340 13.16 14.97 3.69
C ALA A 340 12.18 13.83 3.36
N GLN A 341 11.91 13.57 2.08
CA GLN A 341 11.12 12.42 1.63
C GLN A 341 11.82 11.09 1.93
N ARG A 342 13.13 11.00 1.70
CA ARG A 342 13.91 9.79 2.04
C ARG A 342 13.94 9.52 3.55
N LEU A 343 14.20 10.56 4.36
CA LEU A 343 14.14 10.48 5.82
C LEU A 343 12.74 10.08 6.31
N THR A 344 11.70 10.68 5.74
CA THR A 344 10.30 10.33 6.01
C THR A 344 10.03 8.88 5.71
N ASN A 345 10.36 8.41 4.51
CA ASN A 345 10.12 7.03 4.12
C ASN A 345 10.87 6.05 5.05
N ARG A 346 12.12 6.38 5.39
CA ARG A 346 12.94 5.58 6.33
C ARG A 346 12.39 5.58 7.76
N LEU A 347 11.86 6.70 8.26
CA LEU A 347 11.28 6.81 9.60
C LEU A 347 9.88 6.19 9.70
N LEU A 348 9.08 6.26 8.62
CA LEU A 348 7.69 5.83 8.63
C LEU A 348 7.52 4.36 8.29
N TYR A 349 8.29 3.88 7.33
CA TYR A 349 8.23 2.52 6.84
C TYR A 349 9.38 1.66 7.40
N GLY A 350 10.34 2.22 8.13
CA GLY A 350 11.60 1.51 8.39
C GLY A 350 12.31 1.23 7.05
N GLU A 351 13.40 0.46 7.05
CA GLU A 351 13.96 -0.08 5.81
C GLU A 351 13.06 -1.18 5.23
N ARG A 352 11.79 -0.87 4.94
CA ARG A 352 10.92 -1.71 4.10
C ARG A 352 11.36 -1.49 2.67
N GLU A 353 12.34 -2.28 2.24
CA GLU A 353 12.53 -2.58 0.82
C GLU A 353 11.16 -2.96 0.25
N ASP A 354 10.80 -2.29 -0.84
CA ASP A 354 9.54 -2.41 -1.55
C ASP A 354 9.22 -3.90 -1.79
N PRO A 355 8.07 -4.45 -1.37
CA PRO A 355 7.74 -5.89 -1.55
C PRO A 355 7.90 -6.37 -3.00
N TYR A 356 7.77 -5.45 -3.96
CA TYR A 356 8.01 -5.68 -5.37
C TYR A 356 9.48 -6.01 -5.70
N THR A 357 10.44 -5.40 -5.01
CA THR A 357 11.87 -5.71 -5.17
C THR A 357 12.23 -7.08 -4.58
N THR A 358 11.53 -7.50 -3.52
CA THR A 358 11.68 -8.85 -2.96
C THR A 358 11.09 -9.90 -3.90
N LEU A 359 9.95 -9.63 -4.52
CA LEU A 359 9.33 -10.49 -5.54
C LEU A 359 10.16 -10.54 -6.84
N SER A 360 10.77 -9.43 -7.27
CA SER A 360 11.61 -9.41 -8.47
C SER A 360 12.94 -10.14 -8.25
N ARG A 361 13.56 -10.03 -7.06
CA ARG A 361 14.72 -10.85 -6.69
C ARG A 361 14.36 -12.34 -6.64
N LEU A 362 13.18 -12.71 -6.16
CA LEU A 362 12.69 -14.09 -6.21
C LEU A 362 12.53 -14.58 -7.66
N GLY A 363 11.98 -13.74 -8.55
CA GLY A 363 11.87 -14.01 -9.99
C GLY A 363 13.22 -14.17 -10.69
N GLU A 364 14.23 -13.36 -10.32
CA GLU A 364 15.60 -13.47 -10.83
C GLU A 364 16.30 -14.74 -10.34
N HIS A 365 16.11 -15.13 -9.06
CA HIS A 365 16.67 -16.38 -8.52
C HIS A 365 16.00 -17.63 -9.12
N LEU A 366 14.68 -17.57 -9.36
CA LEU A 366 13.93 -18.62 -10.08
C LEU A 366 14.37 -18.73 -11.55
N ALA A 367 14.75 -17.62 -12.19
CA ALA A 367 15.25 -17.62 -13.57
C ALA A 367 16.73 -18.05 -13.68
N ALA A 368 17.53 -17.86 -12.63
CA ALA A 368 18.97 -18.14 -12.62
C ALA A 368 19.33 -19.57 -12.16
N ALA A 369 18.46 -20.25 -11.40
CA ALA A 369 18.78 -21.56 -10.86
C ALA A 369 18.49 -22.68 -11.90
N GLY A 370 19.56 -23.12 -12.57
CA GLY A 370 19.53 -24.22 -13.53
C GLY A 370 19.56 -25.63 -12.90
N GLU A 371 19.58 -25.76 -11.56
CA GLU A 371 19.62 -27.03 -10.85
C GLU A 371 18.51 -27.11 -9.78
N ARG A 372 17.79 -28.23 -9.78
CA ARG A 372 16.59 -28.54 -8.99
C ARG A 372 16.72 -28.22 -7.50
N ASP A 373 17.81 -28.66 -6.87
CA ASP A 373 18.01 -28.48 -5.41
C ASP A 373 18.28 -27.00 -5.06
N ARG A 374 18.96 -26.27 -5.95
CA ARG A 374 19.26 -24.85 -5.74
C ARG A 374 18.03 -23.95 -5.89
N LEU A 375 17.02 -24.38 -6.66
CA LEU A 375 15.76 -23.62 -6.81
C LEU A 375 14.98 -23.57 -5.50
N LEU A 376 14.74 -24.73 -4.88
CA LEU A 376 13.98 -24.82 -3.63
C LEU A 376 14.77 -24.21 -2.46
N GLU A 377 16.09 -24.37 -2.44
CA GLU A 377 16.98 -23.74 -1.46
C GLU A 377 17.02 -22.21 -1.60
N GLY A 378 17.22 -21.69 -2.80
CA GLY A 378 17.23 -20.25 -3.06
C GLY A 378 15.89 -19.57 -2.75
N VAL A 379 14.77 -20.24 -3.03
CA VAL A 379 13.43 -19.75 -2.66
C VAL A 379 13.26 -19.74 -1.13
N THR A 380 13.71 -20.79 -0.44
CA THR A 380 13.63 -20.87 1.03
C THR A 380 14.53 -19.81 1.69
N GLU A 381 15.73 -19.60 1.15
CA GLU A 381 16.66 -18.57 1.61
C GLU A 381 16.09 -17.16 1.40
N ALA A 382 15.48 -16.89 0.24
CA ALA A 382 14.82 -15.62 -0.04
C ALA A 382 13.70 -15.34 0.97
N VAL A 383 12.91 -16.35 1.38
CA VAL A 383 11.88 -16.21 2.42
C VAL A 383 12.50 -15.88 3.78
N VAL A 384 13.58 -16.57 4.17
CA VAL A 384 14.29 -16.32 5.43
C VAL A 384 14.85 -14.89 5.47
N GLN A 385 15.46 -14.43 4.38
CA GLN A 385 16.03 -13.08 4.29
C GLN A 385 14.94 -12.00 4.27
N ALA A 386 13.88 -12.19 3.47
CA ALA A 386 12.78 -11.22 3.32
C ALA A 386 12.05 -10.94 4.63
N LEU A 387 11.82 -11.99 5.42
CA LEU A 387 11.07 -11.91 6.68
C LEU A 387 11.98 -11.91 7.92
N ARG A 388 13.30 -11.87 7.73
CA ARG A 388 14.34 -11.91 8.80
C ARG A 388 14.12 -13.04 9.80
N LEU A 389 13.69 -14.19 9.32
CA LEU A 389 13.37 -15.37 10.14
C LEU A 389 14.64 -15.97 10.78
N ALA A 390 14.46 -16.81 11.79
CA ALA A 390 15.54 -17.64 12.31
C ALA A 390 15.87 -18.80 11.36
N GLY A 391 14.83 -19.36 10.72
CA GLY A 391 14.94 -20.34 9.66
C GLY A 391 13.59 -20.69 9.04
N ALA A 392 13.62 -21.39 7.90
CA ALA A 392 12.45 -21.95 7.25
C ALA A 392 12.76 -23.31 6.62
N SER A 393 11.79 -24.23 6.60
CA SER A 393 11.87 -25.48 5.84
C SER A 393 10.61 -25.77 5.02
N ILE A 394 10.79 -26.36 3.85
CA ILE A 394 9.71 -26.85 2.99
C ILE A 394 9.54 -28.34 3.25
N ARG A 395 8.32 -28.74 3.66
CA ARG A 395 7.95 -30.13 3.94
C ARG A 395 6.94 -30.65 2.93
N VAL A 396 7.20 -31.83 2.39
CA VAL A 396 6.29 -32.56 1.47
C VAL A 396 6.15 -33.98 2.00
N ASP A 397 4.92 -34.48 2.06
CA ASP A 397 4.60 -35.84 2.57
C ASP A 397 5.23 -36.16 3.93
N GLY A 398 5.33 -35.15 4.81
CA GLY A 398 5.91 -35.30 6.14
C GLY A 398 7.44 -35.27 6.21
N ARG A 399 8.14 -35.07 5.09
CA ARG A 399 9.61 -35.00 5.01
C ARG A 399 10.07 -33.59 4.64
N ASP A 400 11.09 -33.10 5.32
CA ASP A 400 11.71 -31.82 4.99
C ASP A 400 12.58 -32.02 3.75
N LEU A 401 12.19 -31.38 2.64
CA LEU A 401 12.94 -31.40 1.37
C LEU A 401 14.14 -30.47 1.44
N VAL A 402 13.94 -29.28 2.02
CA VAL A 402 14.95 -28.22 2.13
C VAL A 402 14.74 -27.45 3.43
N GLY A 403 15.83 -27.10 4.11
CA GLY A 403 15.81 -26.27 5.32
C GLY A 403 16.96 -25.27 5.31
N VAL A 404 16.65 -24.01 5.61
CA VAL A 404 17.61 -22.91 5.68
C VAL A 404 17.51 -22.23 7.04
N GLY A 405 18.63 -22.05 7.73
CA GLY A 405 18.70 -21.39 9.05
C GLY A 405 18.43 -22.31 10.24
N GLU A 406 18.28 -21.71 11.43
CA GLU A 406 18.03 -22.42 12.68
C GLU A 406 16.53 -22.55 12.94
N LEU A 407 16.03 -23.78 12.99
CA LEU A 407 14.62 -24.11 13.26
C LEU A 407 14.35 -24.41 14.75
N THR A 408 15.17 -23.87 15.64
CA THR A 408 15.14 -24.08 17.10
C THR A 408 13.99 -23.28 17.75
N GLY A 409 12.78 -23.84 17.72
CA GLY A 409 11.62 -23.26 18.41
C GLY A 409 10.25 -23.82 17.97
N PRO A 410 9.13 -23.35 18.57
CA PRO A 410 7.78 -23.65 18.08
C PRO A 410 7.57 -22.99 16.72
N GLY A 411 7.96 -23.71 15.66
CA GLY A 411 7.77 -23.27 14.28
C GLY A 411 6.28 -23.27 13.90
N ARG A 412 5.88 -22.31 13.07
CA ARG A 412 4.53 -22.24 12.51
C ARG A 412 4.52 -22.92 11.14
N ASP A 413 3.61 -23.85 10.94
CA ASP A 413 3.42 -24.54 9.66
C ASP A 413 2.34 -23.83 8.84
N ILE A 414 2.66 -23.54 7.58
CA ILE A 414 1.79 -22.83 6.65
C ILE A 414 1.48 -23.76 5.48
N PRO A 415 0.21 -24.03 5.18
CA PRO A 415 -0.14 -24.92 4.08
C PRO A 415 0.24 -24.31 2.73
N LEU A 416 0.95 -25.08 1.92
CA LEU A 416 1.25 -24.77 0.53
C LEU A 416 0.21 -25.46 -0.34
N ALA A 417 -0.70 -24.68 -0.92
CA ALA A 417 -1.75 -25.20 -1.79
C ALA A 417 -1.74 -24.51 -3.15
N PHE A 418 -1.80 -25.30 -4.23
CA PHE A 418 -1.94 -24.81 -5.59
C PHE A 418 -3.35 -25.11 -6.08
N ARG A 419 -4.15 -24.07 -6.39
CA ARG A 419 -5.56 -24.19 -6.82
C ARG A 419 -6.45 -25.06 -5.90
N GLY A 420 -6.15 -25.06 -4.60
CA GLY A 420 -6.89 -25.83 -3.60
C GLY A 420 -6.35 -27.25 -3.36
N GLU A 421 -5.39 -27.72 -4.14
CA GLU A 421 -4.70 -28.99 -3.88
C GLU A 421 -3.49 -28.76 -2.95
N PRO A 422 -3.37 -29.52 -1.84
CA PRO A 422 -2.23 -29.41 -0.94
C PRO A 422 -0.98 -30.01 -1.61
N VAL A 423 0.07 -29.19 -1.75
CA VAL A 423 1.36 -29.58 -2.33
C VAL A 423 2.41 -29.81 -1.22
N GLY A 424 2.26 -29.16 -0.07
CA GLY A 424 3.16 -29.32 1.08
C GLY A 424 2.86 -28.34 2.21
N SER A 425 3.84 -28.13 3.09
CA SER A 425 3.78 -27.12 4.15
C SER A 425 5.12 -26.40 4.31
N LEU A 426 5.09 -25.08 4.47
CA LEU A 426 6.25 -24.26 4.80
C LEU A 426 6.29 -24.06 6.33
N ARG A 427 7.33 -24.57 6.98
CA ARG A 427 7.60 -24.35 8.39
C ARG A 427 8.50 -23.15 8.54
N VAL A 428 8.10 -22.18 9.38
CA VAL A 428 8.92 -20.99 9.67
C VAL A 428 9.24 -20.90 11.17
N ALA A 429 10.47 -20.54 11.49
CA ALA A 429 10.93 -20.26 12.86
C ALA A 429 11.25 -18.76 13.01
N LEU A 430 10.70 -18.16 14.06
CA LEU A 430 10.96 -16.76 14.43
C LEU A 430 12.20 -16.69 15.33
N ARG A 431 12.86 -15.51 15.35
CA ARG A 431 13.95 -15.23 16.29
C ARG A 431 13.38 -15.05 17.70
N GLU A 432 14.16 -15.38 18.74
CA GLU A 432 13.73 -15.25 20.13
C GLU A 432 13.26 -13.81 20.44
N GLY A 433 11.99 -13.66 20.82
CA GLY A 433 11.38 -12.38 21.18
C GLY A 433 10.65 -11.63 20.05
N ASP A 434 10.67 -12.14 18.81
CA ASP A 434 9.93 -11.55 17.69
C ASP A 434 8.51 -12.12 17.54
N HIS A 435 7.57 -11.25 17.18
CA HIS A 435 6.19 -11.61 16.81
C HIS A 435 5.92 -11.12 15.39
N LEU A 436 5.28 -11.96 14.56
CA LEU A 436 4.86 -11.56 13.22
C LEU A 436 3.80 -10.44 13.30
N HIS A 437 4.08 -9.32 12.66
CA HIS A 437 3.11 -8.24 12.50
C HIS A 437 2.04 -8.65 11.47
N PRO A 438 0.78 -8.15 11.54
CA PRO A 438 -0.28 -8.50 10.58
C PRO A 438 0.03 -8.22 9.10
N SER A 439 1.05 -7.42 8.81
CA SER A 439 1.57 -7.16 7.46
C SER A 439 2.54 -8.24 6.98
N GLU A 440 3.32 -8.81 7.90
CA GLU A 440 4.27 -9.89 7.63
C GLU A 440 3.53 -11.22 7.46
N GLU A 441 2.43 -11.43 8.18
CA GLU A 441 1.55 -12.59 7.96
C GLU A 441 0.99 -12.63 6.53
N ARG A 442 0.53 -11.49 6.01
CA ARG A 442 0.04 -11.40 4.61
C ARG A 442 1.14 -11.64 3.59
N LEU A 443 2.32 -11.06 3.83
CA LEU A 443 3.47 -11.26 2.95
C LEU A 443 3.89 -12.73 2.94
N LEU A 444 3.86 -13.38 4.09
CA LEU A 444 4.17 -14.79 4.26
C LEU A 444 3.13 -15.69 3.55
N GLU A 445 1.84 -15.36 3.60
CA GLU A 445 0.79 -16.05 2.84
C GLU A 445 0.98 -15.88 1.32
N ASP A 446 1.33 -14.68 0.86
CA ASP A 446 1.58 -14.42 -0.56
C ASP A 446 2.85 -15.12 -1.05
N LEU A 447 3.93 -15.12 -0.26
CA LEU A 447 5.15 -15.88 -0.55
C LEU A 447 4.87 -17.38 -0.57
N ALA A 448 4.12 -17.91 0.40
CA ALA A 448 3.71 -19.32 0.45
C ALA A 448 2.98 -19.75 -0.83
N ARG A 449 2.14 -18.87 -1.40
CA ARG A 449 1.48 -19.13 -2.70
C ARG A 449 2.49 -19.28 -3.84
N HIS A 450 3.53 -18.46 -3.89
CA HIS A 450 4.58 -18.56 -4.90
C HIS A 450 5.45 -19.82 -4.71
N VAL A 451 5.79 -20.18 -3.47
CA VAL A 451 6.48 -21.43 -3.15
C VAL A 451 5.64 -22.64 -3.59
N ALA A 452 4.32 -22.61 -3.38
CA ALA A 452 3.42 -23.68 -3.81
C ALA A 452 3.43 -23.88 -5.33
N VAL A 453 3.56 -22.81 -6.12
CA VAL A 453 3.68 -22.89 -7.59
C VAL A 453 4.99 -23.57 -8.00
N ALA A 454 6.11 -23.17 -7.39
CA ALA A 454 7.42 -23.75 -7.68
C ALA A 454 7.46 -25.25 -7.33
N LEU A 455 6.91 -25.61 -6.18
CA LEU A 455 6.85 -27.00 -5.73
C LEU A 455 5.94 -27.87 -6.62
N HIS A 456 4.82 -27.31 -7.10
CA HIS A 456 3.95 -28.00 -8.06
C HIS A 456 4.66 -28.21 -9.42
N ALA A 457 5.40 -27.21 -9.89
CA ALA A 457 6.19 -27.34 -11.11
C ALA A 457 7.28 -28.43 -11.00
N ASP A 458 7.95 -28.54 -9.85
CA ASP A 458 8.93 -29.59 -9.58
C ASP A 458 8.29 -30.99 -9.62
N ARG A 459 7.13 -31.15 -8.97
CA ARG A 459 6.40 -32.41 -9.00
C ARG A 459 5.96 -32.81 -10.42
N LEU A 460 5.49 -31.87 -11.22
CA LEU A 460 5.13 -32.12 -12.62
C LEU A 460 6.36 -32.55 -13.44
N HIS A 461 7.53 -31.98 -13.15
CA HIS A 461 8.77 -32.37 -13.80
C HIS A 461 9.16 -33.82 -13.46
N ASP A 462 9.02 -34.23 -12.20
CA ASP A 462 9.22 -35.63 -11.77
C ASP A 462 8.28 -36.60 -12.48
N GLU A 463 6.99 -36.27 -12.54
CA GLU A 463 5.99 -37.09 -13.21
C GLU A 463 6.32 -37.24 -14.71
N LEU A 464 6.80 -36.18 -15.35
CA LEU A 464 7.25 -36.20 -16.75
C LEU A 464 8.49 -37.08 -16.94
N LEU A 465 9.52 -36.93 -16.10
CA LEU A 465 10.74 -37.74 -16.17
C LEU A 465 10.44 -39.22 -15.95
N ALA A 466 9.61 -39.55 -14.95
CA ALA A 466 9.18 -40.91 -14.68
C ALA A 466 8.37 -41.50 -15.85
N SER A 467 7.48 -40.72 -16.45
CA SER A 467 6.71 -41.12 -17.63
C SER A 467 7.62 -41.39 -18.84
N ARG A 468 8.58 -40.50 -19.09
CA ARG A 468 9.57 -40.64 -20.17
C ARG A 468 10.46 -41.86 -19.96
N ALA A 469 10.91 -42.12 -18.74
CA ALA A 469 11.70 -43.29 -18.40
C ALA A 469 10.92 -44.58 -18.72
N ARG A 470 9.66 -44.68 -18.27
CA ARG A 470 8.78 -45.83 -18.58
C ARG A 470 8.62 -46.06 -20.09
N LEU A 471 8.40 -44.98 -20.85
CA LEU A 471 8.27 -45.07 -22.32
C LEU A 471 9.57 -45.53 -22.99
N LEU A 472 10.72 -45.04 -22.53
CA LEU A 472 12.02 -45.46 -23.05
C LEU A 472 12.29 -46.93 -22.74
N THR A 473 12.04 -47.38 -21.51
CA THR A 473 12.19 -48.79 -21.13
C THR A 473 11.28 -49.69 -21.98
N ALA A 474 10.01 -49.33 -22.12
CA ALA A 474 9.08 -50.07 -22.97
C ALA A 474 9.54 -50.13 -24.44
N ARG A 475 10.04 -49.02 -24.99
CA ARG A 475 10.55 -48.96 -26.37
C ARG A 475 11.82 -49.81 -26.54
N GLU A 476 12.70 -49.83 -25.55
CA GLU A 476 13.91 -50.67 -25.58
C GLU A 476 13.59 -52.16 -25.50
N GLU A 477 12.67 -52.55 -24.62
CA GLU A 477 12.20 -53.92 -24.49
C GLU A 477 11.57 -54.42 -25.80
N GLU A 478 10.73 -53.60 -26.42
CA GLU A 478 10.15 -53.86 -27.74
C GLU A 478 11.23 -54.07 -28.80
N ARG A 479 12.21 -53.17 -28.89
CA ARG A 479 13.32 -53.28 -29.85
C ARG A 479 14.17 -54.53 -29.61
N ARG A 480 14.40 -54.90 -28.34
CA ARG A 480 15.16 -56.11 -27.98
C ARG A 480 14.39 -57.37 -28.37
N ARG A 481 13.07 -57.41 -28.17
CA ARG A 481 12.21 -58.52 -28.60
C ARG A 481 12.27 -58.69 -30.11
N ILE A 482 12.02 -57.62 -30.87
CA ILE A 482 12.06 -57.65 -32.35
C ILE A 482 13.40 -58.17 -32.87
N ARG A 483 14.53 -57.71 -32.31
CA ARG A 483 15.86 -58.19 -32.72
C ARG A 483 16.04 -59.68 -32.46
N ARG A 484 15.55 -60.17 -31.31
CA ARG A 484 15.64 -61.58 -30.92
C ARG A 484 14.82 -62.43 -31.88
N ASP A 485 13.55 -62.08 -32.09
CA ASP A 485 12.65 -62.81 -32.99
C ASP A 485 13.22 -62.86 -34.42
N LEU A 486 13.78 -61.74 -34.92
CA LEU A 486 14.47 -61.70 -36.20
C LEU A 486 15.73 -62.56 -36.24
N HIS A 487 16.56 -62.56 -35.19
CA HIS A 487 17.81 -63.31 -35.19
C HIS A 487 17.59 -64.83 -35.07
N ASP A 488 16.66 -65.24 -34.20
CA ASP A 488 16.39 -66.65 -33.90
C ASP A 488 15.68 -67.34 -35.08
N GLU A 489 14.78 -66.64 -35.80
CA GLU A 489 14.05 -67.23 -36.93
C GLU A 489 14.78 -67.09 -38.28
N LEU A 490 15.50 -65.98 -38.52
CA LEU A 490 16.11 -65.73 -39.83
C LEU A 490 17.54 -66.25 -39.94
N GLY A 491 18.31 -66.19 -38.86
CA GLY A 491 19.73 -66.55 -38.85
C GLY A 491 19.98 -68.00 -39.29
N PRO A 492 19.40 -69.00 -38.60
CA PRO A 492 19.58 -70.41 -38.95
C PRO A 492 19.05 -70.76 -40.33
N THR A 493 17.91 -70.16 -40.73
CA THR A 493 17.24 -70.46 -41.99
C THR A 493 18.05 -69.95 -43.19
N LEU A 494 18.58 -68.73 -43.13
CA LEU A 494 19.42 -68.16 -44.19
C LEU A 494 20.78 -68.87 -44.28
N ALA A 495 21.39 -69.23 -43.14
CA ALA A 495 22.63 -70.01 -43.13
C ALA A 495 22.45 -71.39 -43.77
N ALA A 496 21.35 -72.08 -43.46
CA ALA A 496 21.01 -73.37 -44.07
C ALA A 496 20.75 -73.27 -45.58
N ILE A 497 20.17 -72.16 -46.05
CA ILE A 497 19.98 -71.89 -47.47
C ILE A 497 21.34 -71.67 -48.17
N ALA A 498 22.22 -70.85 -47.59
CA ALA A 498 23.55 -70.57 -48.15
C ALA A 498 24.40 -71.84 -48.30
N LEU A 499 24.48 -72.66 -47.25
CA LEU A 499 25.18 -73.95 -47.26
C LEU A 499 24.67 -74.91 -48.34
N ARG A 500 23.36 -74.95 -48.55
CA ARG A 500 22.73 -75.82 -49.57
C ARG A 500 22.98 -75.34 -50.99
N VAL A 501 23.03 -74.02 -51.21
CA VAL A 501 23.41 -73.43 -52.50
C VAL A 501 24.87 -73.74 -52.82
N GLU A 502 25.75 -73.58 -51.83
CA GLU A 502 27.19 -73.88 -51.96
C GLU A 502 27.41 -75.37 -52.28
N GLN A 503 26.75 -76.28 -51.56
CA GLN A 503 26.79 -77.72 -51.86
C GLN A 503 26.26 -78.05 -53.27
N ALA A 504 25.15 -77.43 -53.69
CA ALA A 504 24.62 -77.64 -55.04
C ALA A 504 25.56 -77.13 -56.13
N SER A 505 26.38 -76.12 -55.86
CA SER A 505 27.37 -75.58 -56.80
C SER A 505 28.65 -76.43 -56.93
N LEU A 506 28.98 -77.25 -55.92
CA LEU A 506 30.21 -78.05 -55.87
C LEU A 506 30.06 -79.48 -56.45
N GLU A 507 28.83 -80.02 -56.56
CA GLU A 507 28.57 -81.42 -56.95
C GLU A 507 27.94 -81.60 -58.35
N ALA A 508 28.01 -80.58 -59.22
CA ALA A 508 27.19 -80.52 -60.43
C ALA A 508 27.79 -81.25 -61.65
N ASP A 509 27.54 -82.56 -61.76
CA ASP A 509 27.75 -83.33 -63.01
C ASP A 509 26.44 -83.68 -63.75
N ASP A 510 25.26 -83.52 -63.11
CA ASP A 510 23.95 -83.82 -63.71
C ASP A 510 22.96 -82.64 -63.59
N ALA A 511 22.48 -82.17 -64.74
CA ALA A 511 21.62 -80.99 -64.86
C ALA A 511 20.21 -81.18 -64.27
N GLU A 512 19.71 -82.42 -64.16
CA GLU A 512 18.37 -82.69 -63.65
C GLU A 512 18.32 -82.68 -62.11
N VAL A 513 19.35 -83.25 -61.48
CA VAL A 513 19.54 -83.24 -60.01
C VAL A 513 19.81 -81.81 -59.52
N LEU A 514 20.61 -81.03 -60.27
CA LEU A 514 20.87 -79.62 -59.94
C LEU A 514 19.59 -78.78 -59.96
N ARG A 515 18.72 -78.95 -60.96
CA ARG A 515 17.43 -78.26 -61.03
C ARG A 515 16.54 -78.59 -59.83
N ALA A 516 16.42 -79.86 -59.47
CA ALA A 516 15.59 -80.28 -58.33
C ALA A 516 16.08 -79.69 -56.99
N ARG A 517 17.41 -79.61 -56.77
CA ARG A 517 17.99 -79.00 -55.56
C ARG A 517 17.83 -77.47 -55.55
N LEU A 518 17.98 -76.79 -56.68
CA LEU A 518 17.71 -75.36 -56.80
C LEU A 518 16.23 -75.02 -56.58
N ASP A 519 15.31 -75.90 -56.97
CA ASP A 519 13.87 -75.75 -56.68
C ASP A 519 13.55 -75.91 -55.18
N GLU A 520 14.25 -76.80 -54.47
CA GLU A 520 14.12 -76.92 -53.01
C GLU A 520 14.66 -75.67 -52.28
N VAL A 521 15.81 -75.16 -52.70
CA VAL A 521 16.38 -73.89 -52.20
C VAL A 521 15.39 -72.74 -52.44
N THR A 522 14.84 -72.63 -53.66
CA THR A 522 13.89 -71.59 -54.05
C THR A 522 12.61 -71.66 -53.20
N ARG A 523 12.09 -72.86 -52.93
CA ARG A 523 10.95 -73.04 -52.02
C ARG A 523 11.28 -72.56 -50.60
N ARG A 524 12.45 -72.92 -50.07
CA ARG A 524 12.86 -72.56 -48.71
C ARG A 524 13.12 -71.06 -48.53
N VAL A 525 13.66 -70.40 -49.56
CA VAL A 525 13.76 -68.93 -49.62
C VAL A 525 12.36 -68.29 -49.59
N ARG A 526 11.41 -68.80 -50.39
CA ARG A 526 10.02 -68.30 -50.38
C ARG A 526 9.34 -68.48 -49.02
N ASP A 527 9.56 -69.59 -48.34
CA ASP A 527 9.03 -69.80 -46.98
C ASP A 527 9.67 -68.86 -45.95
N THR A 528 10.98 -68.61 -46.04
CA THR A 528 11.68 -67.63 -45.18
C THR A 528 11.16 -66.21 -45.39
N VAL A 529 10.92 -65.81 -46.64
CA VAL A 529 10.29 -64.52 -46.98
C VAL A 529 8.89 -64.43 -46.39
N ARG A 530 8.13 -65.53 -46.35
CA ARG A 530 6.80 -65.57 -45.69
C ARG A 530 6.91 -65.38 -44.18
N VAL A 531 7.91 -65.97 -43.53
CA VAL A 531 8.20 -65.76 -42.10
C VAL A 531 8.59 -64.32 -41.82
N ILE A 532 9.52 -63.73 -42.60
CA ILE A 532 9.87 -62.30 -42.51
C ILE A 532 8.62 -61.43 -42.67
N ARG A 533 7.80 -61.71 -43.67
CA ARG A 533 6.57 -60.97 -43.92
C ARG A 533 5.60 -61.04 -42.73
N THR A 534 5.47 -62.22 -42.11
CA THR A 534 4.65 -62.41 -40.90
C THR A 534 5.20 -61.63 -39.70
N LEU A 535 6.53 -61.66 -39.48
CA LEU A 535 7.20 -60.88 -38.42
C LEU A 535 7.07 -59.36 -38.63
N VAL A 536 7.15 -58.89 -39.89
CA VAL A 536 6.99 -57.48 -40.27
C VAL A 536 5.52 -57.04 -40.18
N GLU A 537 4.57 -57.91 -40.55
CA GLU A 537 3.13 -57.70 -40.32
C GLU A 537 2.82 -57.59 -38.81
N GLY A 538 3.64 -58.22 -37.96
CA GLY A 538 3.67 -58.07 -36.50
C GLY A 538 4.17 -56.71 -35.99
N LEU A 539 4.59 -55.77 -36.85
CA LEU A 539 4.97 -54.39 -36.50
C LEU A 539 3.91 -53.39 -36.97
N ARG A 540 3.45 -53.51 -38.21
CA ARG A 540 2.24 -52.85 -38.73
C ARG A 540 1.68 -53.69 -39.89
N PRO A 541 0.46 -54.22 -39.78
CA PRO A 541 -0.12 -55.06 -40.82
C PRO A 541 -0.22 -54.29 -42.15
N ALA A 542 0.34 -54.81 -43.23
CA ALA A 542 0.33 -54.13 -44.54
C ALA A 542 -1.10 -53.87 -45.07
N ALA A 543 -2.06 -54.74 -44.71
CA ALA A 543 -3.47 -54.56 -45.04
C ALA A 543 -4.05 -53.25 -44.46
N LEU A 544 -3.54 -52.78 -43.31
CA LEU A 544 -3.94 -51.48 -42.74
C LEU A 544 -3.41 -50.30 -43.57
N ASP A 545 -2.20 -50.42 -44.13
CA ASP A 545 -1.59 -49.37 -44.95
C ASP A 545 -2.21 -49.23 -46.34
N GLU A 546 -2.63 -50.35 -46.93
CA GLU A 546 -3.18 -50.38 -48.29
C GLU A 546 -4.70 -50.17 -48.33
N LEU A 547 -5.43 -50.64 -47.30
CA LEU A 547 -6.89 -50.73 -47.36
C LEU A 547 -7.61 -49.93 -46.26
N GLY A 548 -6.90 -49.51 -45.22
CA GLY A 548 -7.50 -48.93 -44.01
C GLY A 548 -8.17 -49.98 -43.11
N LEU A 549 -8.50 -49.59 -41.85
CA LEU A 549 -8.94 -50.51 -40.79
C LEU A 549 -10.13 -51.40 -41.18
N LEU A 550 -11.20 -50.79 -41.71
CA LEU A 550 -12.43 -51.53 -42.02
C LEU A 550 -12.18 -52.62 -43.07
N ARG A 551 -11.55 -52.25 -44.17
CA ARG A 551 -11.28 -53.17 -45.27
C ARG A 551 -10.24 -54.23 -44.91
N ALA A 552 -9.26 -53.88 -44.07
CA ALA A 552 -8.31 -54.85 -43.53
C ALA A 552 -9.00 -55.91 -42.66
N VAL A 553 -9.97 -55.52 -41.82
CA VAL A 553 -10.76 -56.45 -40.99
C VAL A 553 -11.72 -57.30 -41.85
N GLU A 554 -12.35 -56.72 -42.87
CA GLU A 554 -13.19 -57.46 -43.82
C GLU A 554 -12.38 -58.49 -44.61
N GLU A 555 -11.14 -58.17 -45.00
CA GLU A 555 -10.23 -59.10 -45.65
C GLU A 555 -9.87 -60.27 -44.73
N LEU A 556 -9.53 -59.97 -43.48
CA LEU A 556 -9.21 -60.98 -42.48
C LEU A 556 -10.41 -61.90 -42.20
N ALA A 557 -11.62 -61.34 -42.09
CA ALA A 557 -12.84 -62.11 -41.92
C ALA A 557 -13.12 -63.03 -43.12
N ARG A 558 -12.82 -62.57 -44.35
CA ARG A 558 -12.98 -63.37 -45.57
C ARG A 558 -12.02 -64.54 -45.61
N GLN A 559 -10.76 -64.34 -45.21
CA GLN A 559 -9.75 -65.39 -45.17
C GLN A 559 -10.07 -66.49 -44.15
N LEU A 560 -10.69 -66.12 -43.03
CA LEU A 560 -11.09 -67.06 -41.97
C LEU A 560 -12.47 -67.70 -42.18
N THR A 561 -13.20 -67.28 -43.21
CA THR A 561 -14.50 -67.89 -43.54
C THR A 561 -14.30 -69.22 -44.25
N THR A 562 -14.78 -70.31 -43.63
CA THR A 562 -14.75 -71.68 -44.17
C THR A 562 -16.19 -72.22 -44.29
N PRO A 563 -16.42 -73.39 -44.92
CA PRO A 563 -17.76 -74.00 -44.97
C PRO A 563 -18.37 -74.24 -43.58
N GLU A 564 -17.55 -74.48 -42.56
CA GLU A 564 -18.01 -74.68 -41.17
C GLU A 564 -18.07 -73.40 -40.33
N LEU A 565 -17.40 -72.30 -40.73
CA LEU A 565 -17.32 -71.04 -39.98
C LEU A 565 -17.62 -69.83 -40.87
N ARG A 566 -18.72 -69.11 -40.58
CA ARG A 566 -19.03 -67.83 -41.23
C ARG A 566 -18.69 -66.65 -40.33
N VAL A 567 -17.83 -65.76 -40.81
CA VAL A 567 -17.46 -64.52 -40.12
C VAL A 567 -18.15 -63.34 -40.82
N ARG A 568 -18.92 -62.54 -40.07
CA ARG A 568 -19.60 -61.34 -40.59
C ARG A 568 -19.09 -60.10 -39.87
N VAL A 569 -18.72 -59.08 -40.63
CA VAL A 569 -18.28 -57.77 -40.12
C VAL A 569 -19.41 -56.76 -40.33
N GLU A 570 -19.84 -56.12 -39.25
CA GLU A 570 -20.90 -55.10 -39.27
C GLU A 570 -20.32 -53.80 -38.66
N PRO A 571 -19.86 -52.84 -39.48
CA PRO A 571 -19.33 -51.58 -38.97
C PRO A 571 -20.45 -50.65 -38.49
N GLU A 572 -20.28 -50.05 -37.31
CA GLU A 572 -21.14 -48.98 -36.79
C GLU A 572 -20.31 -47.70 -36.61
N GLY A 573 -20.64 -46.64 -37.36
CA GLY A 573 -19.99 -45.32 -37.28
C GLY A 573 -18.94 -45.06 -38.36
N ASN A 574 -18.32 -43.89 -38.32
CA ASN A 574 -17.23 -43.52 -39.23
C ASN A 574 -15.89 -44.03 -38.68
N LEU A 575 -15.22 -44.89 -39.43
CA LEU A 575 -13.90 -45.44 -39.11
C LEU A 575 -12.77 -44.74 -39.87
N ASP A 576 -13.11 -43.73 -40.69
CA ASP A 576 -12.15 -42.94 -41.43
C ASP A 576 -11.48 -41.93 -40.48
N HIS A 577 -10.15 -41.81 -40.56
CA HIS A 577 -9.29 -40.89 -39.77
C HIS A 577 -8.98 -41.28 -38.32
N LEU A 578 -8.97 -42.57 -37.99
CA LEU A 578 -8.44 -43.01 -36.71
C LEU A 578 -6.91 -42.78 -36.63
N PRO A 579 -6.36 -42.40 -35.46
CA PRO A 579 -4.91 -42.36 -35.29
C PRO A 579 -4.29 -43.73 -35.58
N ALA A 580 -3.18 -43.80 -36.31
CA ALA A 580 -2.57 -45.05 -36.76
C ALA A 580 -2.31 -46.07 -35.62
N ALA A 581 -2.01 -45.60 -34.41
CA ALA A 581 -1.84 -46.46 -33.24
C ALA A 581 -3.14 -47.17 -32.83
N VAL A 582 -4.29 -46.50 -32.96
CA VAL A 582 -5.63 -47.05 -32.67
C VAL A 582 -6.02 -48.07 -33.73
N GLU A 583 -5.74 -47.80 -35.01
CA GLU A 583 -6.03 -48.74 -36.10
C GLU A 583 -5.24 -50.05 -35.94
N VAL A 584 -3.94 -49.96 -35.63
CA VAL A 584 -3.11 -51.14 -35.39
C VAL A 584 -3.58 -51.93 -34.18
N ALA A 585 -3.91 -51.25 -33.08
CA ALA A 585 -4.43 -51.91 -31.88
C ALA A 585 -5.78 -52.60 -32.14
N ALA A 586 -6.72 -51.91 -32.80
CA ALA A 586 -8.03 -52.44 -33.14
C ALA A 586 -7.93 -53.68 -34.04
N TYR A 587 -7.13 -53.60 -35.11
CA TYR A 587 -6.91 -54.73 -36.00
C TYR A 587 -6.32 -55.94 -35.28
N ARG A 588 -5.31 -55.74 -34.40
CA ARG A 588 -4.71 -56.85 -33.64
C ARG A 588 -5.68 -57.49 -32.66
N ILE A 589 -6.49 -56.70 -31.97
CA ILE A 589 -7.51 -57.23 -31.05
C ILE A 589 -8.51 -58.08 -31.82
N VAL A 590 -8.96 -57.61 -32.99
CA VAL A 590 -9.87 -58.37 -33.85
C VAL A 590 -9.22 -59.64 -34.38
N ALA A 591 -7.98 -59.58 -34.85
CA ALA A 591 -7.25 -60.74 -35.36
C ALA A 591 -7.06 -61.83 -34.30
N GLU A 592 -6.62 -61.43 -33.10
CA GLU A 592 -6.44 -62.34 -31.97
C GLU A 592 -7.78 -62.96 -31.52
N ALA A 593 -8.85 -62.15 -31.48
CA ALA A 593 -10.18 -62.62 -31.11
C ALA A 593 -10.74 -63.63 -32.11
N LEU A 594 -10.53 -63.42 -33.42
CA LEU A 594 -10.98 -64.34 -34.47
C LEU A 594 -10.16 -65.65 -34.48
N THR A 595 -8.89 -65.60 -34.10
CA THR A 595 -7.99 -66.76 -34.08
C THR A 595 -8.27 -67.71 -32.89
N LYS A 596 -8.82 -67.20 -31.78
CA LYS A 596 -9.11 -67.97 -30.56
C LYS A 596 -10.42 -68.79 -30.59
N GLY A 597 -11.19 -68.75 -31.68
CA GLY A 597 -12.39 -69.56 -31.90
C GLY A 597 -13.68 -68.73 -32.02
N PRO A 598 -14.84 -69.39 -32.27
CA PRO A 598 -16.09 -68.70 -32.58
C PRO A 598 -16.66 -67.99 -31.34
N SER A 599 -16.46 -66.69 -31.25
CA SER A 599 -17.05 -65.81 -30.24
C SER A 599 -17.61 -64.54 -30.87
N ARG A 600 -18.75 -64.04 -30.38
CA ARG A 600 -19.31 -62.75 -30.80
C ARG A 600 -18.48 -61.63 -30.18
N THR A 601 -17.55 -61.06 -30.95
CA THR A 601 -16.66 -59.98 -30.51
C THR A 601 -17.25 -58.63 -30.93
N ARG A 602 -17.55 -57.75 -29.95
CA ARG A 602 -17.94 -56.35 -30.19
C ARG A 602 -16.80 -55.44 -29.72
N LEU A 603 -16.15 -54.74 -30.64
CA LEU A 603 -15.12 -53.76 -30.33
C LEU A 603 -15.76 -52.36 -30.32
N LEU A 604 -15.77 -51.70 -29.16
CA LEU A 604 -16.23 -50.32 -29.04
C LEU A 604 -15.00 -49.39 -29.02
N LEU A 605 -14.83 -48.61 -30.08
CA LEU A 605 -13.77 -47.59 -30.14
C LEU A 605 -14.28 -46.31 -29.46
N PRO A 606 -13.53 -45.75 -28.48
CA PRO A 606 -13.91 -44.49 -27.85
C PRO A 606 -13.88 -43.35 -28.88
N ARG A 607 -14.91 -42.51 -28.91
CA ARG A 607 -14.89 -41.27 -29.71
C ARG A 607 -13.68 -40.42 -29.29
N PRO A 608 -12.85 -39.95 -30.22
CA PRO A 608 -11.77 -39.03 -29.88
C PRO A 608 -12.37 -37.79 -29.23
N ALA A 609 -11.86 -37.45 -28.04
CA ALA A 609 -12.22 -36.21 -27.36
C ALA A 609 -11.60 -35.04 -28.14
N GLY A 610 -12.38 -34.42 -29.02
CA GLY A 610 -12.01 -33.19 -29.72
C GLY A 610 -11.84 -33.35 -31.24
N GLY A 611 -12.90 -33.03 -31.97
CA GLY A 611 -12.99 -32.97 -33.43
C GLY A 611 -14.44 -33.23 -33.82
N PRO A 612 -15.06 -32.42 -34.71
CA PRO A 612 -16.51 -32.38 -34.92
C PRO A 612 -17.16 -33.72 -35.25
#